data_AF-A0A941VB87-F1
#
_entry.id   AF-A0A941VB87-F1
#
_cell.length_a   1.000
_cell.length_b   1.000
_cell.length_c   1.000
_cell.angle_alpha   90.00
_cell.angle_beta   90.00
_cell.angle_gamma   90.00
#
_symmetry.space_group_name_H-M   'P 1'
#
loop_
_entity.id
_entity.type
_entity.pdbx_description
1 polymer ?
#
loop_
_entity_poly.entity_id
_entity_poly.type
_entity_poly.pdbx_seq_one_letter_code
_entity_poly.pdbx_strand_id
1 'polypeptide(L)'
;ILPKSGFPGQTVANGEAEIGVGTLQGLIAIPGIEIVGPLPGDLQDTLVFVAAIMANGNQTEAGKTFVDFLRTPEAAAVIKAKGMDPATP
;
A
#
# COMPACT_ATOMS: atom_id res chain seq x y z
N ILE A 1 18.09 10.73 5.75
CA ILE A 1 17.51 12.08 5.98
C ILE A 1 16.07 11.97 5.53
N LEU A 2 15.13 11.80 6.47
CA LEU A 2 13.71 11.78 6.12
C LEU A 2 13.29 13.23 5.81
N PRO A 3 12.59 13.51 4.69
CA PRO A 3 12.21 14.87 4.35
C PRO A 3 11.32 15.48 5.45
N LYS A 4 11.47 16.78 5.68
CA LYS A 4 10.56 17.57 6.51
C LYS A 4 9.19 17.53 5.84
N SER A 5 8.32 16.63 6.30
CA SER A 5 6.89 16.58 5.94
C SER A 5 6.63 16.25 4.46
N GLY A 6 6.80 14.99 4.06
CA GLY A 6 6.36 14.54 2.74
C GLY A 6 6.71 13.08 2.43
N PHE A 7 5.93 12.42 1.58
CA PHE A 7 6.32 11.14 1.01
C PHE A 7 7.58 11.34 0.14
N PRO A 8 8.55 10.41 0.10
CA PRO A 8 9.77 10.54 -0.71
C PRO A 8 9.52 10.91 -2.18
N GLY A 9 8.42 10.42 -2.76
CA GLY A 9 7.99 10.81 -4.11
C GLY A 9 7.68 12.30 -4.26
N GLN A 10 7.17 12.96 -3.22
CA GLN A 10 6.90 14.40 -3.26
C GLN A 10 8.18 15.23 -3.37
N THR A 11 9.24 14.83 -2.66
CA THR A 11 10.55 15.48 -2.75
C THR A 11 11.13 15.37 -4.16
N VAL A 12 10.91 14.23 -4.84
CA VAL A 12 11.28 14.05 -6.25
C VAL A 12 10.43 14.92 -7.17
N ALA A 13 9.09 14.90 -7.00
CA ALA A 13 8.18 15.74 -7.80
C ALA A 13 8.49 17.25 -7.69
N ASN A 14 8.98 17.69 -6.53
CA ASN A 14 9.36 19.09 -6.29
C ASN A 14 10.73 19.46 -6.88
N GLY A 15 11.50 18.48 -7.40
CA GLY A 15 12.88 18.70 -7.88
C GLY A 15 13.90 18.88 -6.75
N GLU A 16 13.54 18.54 -5.51
CA GLU A 16 14.42 18.64 -4.34
C GLU A 16 15.35 17.43 -4.21
N ALA A 17 15.01 16.31 -4.87
CA ALA A 17 15.83 15.11 -4.97
C ALA A 17 15.65 14.45 -6.33
N GLU A 18 16.69 13.77 -6.82
CA GLU A 18 16.64 13.01 -8.08
C GLU A 18 15.98 11.63 -7.89
N ILE A 19 16.19 10.99 -6.73
CA ILE A 19 15.74 9.63 -6.45
C ILE A 19 15.09 9.58 -5.06
N GLY A 20 13.94 8.92 -4.98
CA GLY A 20 13.22 8.64 -3.74
C GLY A 20 12.91 7.15 -3.60
N VAL A 21 13.05 6.62 -2.39
CA VAL A 21 12.72 5.21 -2.07
C VAL A 21 11.55 5.20 -1.10
N GLY A 22 10.50 4.43 -1.41
CA GLY A 22 9.29 4.36 -0.59
C GLY A 22 8.41 3.17 -0.97
N THR A 23 7.29 3.01 -0.26
CA THR A 23 6.32 1.95 -0.55
C THR A 23 5.54 2.26 -1.82
N LEU A 24 5.22 1.24 -2.61
CA LEU A 24 4.52 1.41 -3.89
C LEU A 24 3.18 2.14 -3.72
N GLN A 25 2.41 1.78 -2.68
CA GLN A 25 1.16 2.46 -2.32
C GLN A 25 1.30 3.97 -2.09
N GLY A 26 2.46 4.40 -1.54
CA GLY A 26 2.74 5.81 -1.31
C GLY A 26 3.19 6.53 -2.58
N LEU A 27 3.95 5.84 -3.43
CA LEU A 27 4.48 6.42 -4.67
C LEU A 27 3.42 6.58 -5.76
N ILE A 28 2.52 5.61 -5.94
CA ILE A 28 1.42 5.68 -6.94
C ILE A 28 0.51 6.90 -6.72
N ALA A 29 0.40 7.38 -5.48
CA ALA A 29 -0.41 8.54 -5.14
C ALA A 29 0.21 9.89 -5.56
N ILE A 30 1.49 9.92 -5.95
CA ILE A 30 2.22 11.16 -6.26
C ILE A 30 2.26 11.36 -7.78
N PRO A 31 1.61 12.41 -8.32
CA PRO A 31 1.73 12.74 -9.73
C PRO A 31 3.10 13.36 -10.03
N GLY A 32 3.58 13.19 -11.27
CA GLY A 32 4.80 13.85 -11.74
C GLY A 32 6.11 13.12 -11.40
N ILE A 33 6.04 11.90 -10.87
CA ILE A 33 7.21 11.02 -10.72
C ILE A 33 7.11 9.79 -11.63
N GLU A 34 8.27 9.22 -11.95
CA GLU A 34 8.38 7.92 -12.62
C GLU A 34 8.73 6.84 -11.60
N ILE A 35 7.98 5.73 -11.60
CA ILE A 35 8.28 4.57 -10.75
C ILE A 35 9.13 3.59 -11.56
N VAL A 36 10.42 3.52 -11.22
CA VAL A 36 11.41 2.72 -11.95
C VAL A 36 11.36 1.21 -11.67
N GLY A 37 10.64 0.79 -10.63
CA GLY A 37 10.46 -0.62 -10.27
C GLY A 37 10.72 -0.92 -8.78
N PRO A 38 10.61 -2.19 -8.38
CA PRO A 38 10.88 -2.62 -7.01
C PRO A 38 12.38 -2.60 -6.69
N LEU A 39 12.70 -2.58 -5.40
CA LEU A 39 14.08 -2.80 -4.94
C LEU A 39 14.53 -4.25 -5.24
N PRO A 40 15.83 -4.50 -5.46
CA PRO A 40 16.31 -5.82 -5.79
C PRO A 40 16.42 -6.74 -4.56
N GLY A 41 15.95 -7.97 -4.68
CA GLY A 41 16.17 -9.06 -3.73
C GLY A 41 15.76 -8.70 -2.30
N ASP A 42 16.64 -9.00 -1.35
CA ASP A 42 16.39 -8.82 0.09
C ASP A 42 16.31 -7.35 0.53
N LEU A 43 16.55 -6.39 -0.37
CA LEU A 43 16.30 -4.97 -0.08
C LEU A 43 14.81 -4.60 -0.18
N GLN A 44 14.00 -5.46 -0.81
CA GLN A 44 12.57 -5.27 -0.92
C GLN A 44 11.86 -5.93 0.26
N ASP A 45 11.43 -5.10 1.21
CA ASP A 45 10.56 -5.56 2.29
C ASP A 45 9.11 -5.66 1.84
N THR A 46 8.45 -6.76 2.22
CA THR A 46 7.00 -6.93 2.04
C THR A 46 6.27 -6.47 3.30
N LEU A 47 5.46 -5.42 3.17
CA LEU A 47 4.59 -4.95 4.24
C LEU A 47 3.25 -5.68 4.15
N VAL A 48 3.00 -6.61 5.07
CA VAL A 48 1.76 -7.39 5.13
C VAL A 48 0.70 -6.65 5.94
N PHE A 49 -0.43 -6.34 5.32
CA PHE A 49 -1.63 -5.83 5.99
C PHE A 49 -2.59 -6.98 6.30
N VAL A 50 -3.11 -7.02 7.53
CA VAL A 50 -4.03 -8.08 7.98
C VAL A 50 -5.32 -7.46 8.49
N ALA A 51 -6.45 -8.01 8.05
CA ALA A 51 -7.76 -7.72 8.62
C ALA A 51 -8.11 -8.78 9.67
N ALA A 52 -8.49 -8.36 10.87
CA ALA A 52 -8.86 -9.24 11.97
C ALA A 52 -10.19 -8.80 12.60
N ILE A 53 -10.93 -9.77 13.13
CA ILE A 53 -12.19 -9.52 13.83
C ILE A 53 -11.89 -9.47 15.33
N MET A 54 -12.35 -8.43 16.00
CA MET A 54 -12.17 -8.27 17.43
C MET A 54 -12.91 -9.37 18.20
N ALA A 55 -12.22 -10.06 19.10
CA ALA A 55 -12.77 -11.19 19.86
C ALA A 55 -14.02 -10.83 20.68
N ASN A 56 -14.06 -9.62 21.25
CA ASN A 56 -15.18 -9.12 22.07
C ASN A 56 -16.01 -8.05 21.33
N GLY A 57 -15.95 -8.04 19.99
CA GLY A 57 -16.75 -7.13 19.18
C GLY A 57 -18.23 -7.49 19.25
N ASN A 58 -19.08 -6.49 19.40
CA ASN A 58 -20.53 -6.60 19.37
C ASN A 58 -21.12 -6.73 17.95
N GLN A 59 -20.26 -6.71 16.91
CA GLN A 59 -20.64 -6.78 15.50
C GLN A 59 -19.82 -7.83 14.72
N THR A 60 -19.63 -9.02 15.31
CA THR A 60 -18.80 -10.10 14.73
C THR A 60 -19.23 -10.49 13.33
N GLU A 61 -20.52 -10.68 13.07
CA GLU A 61 -21.02 -11.12 11.76
C GLU A 61 -20.83 -10.05 10.67
N ALA A 62 -21.02 -8.78 11.01
CA ALA A 62 -20.70 -7.68 10.10
C ALA A 62 -19.18 -7.62 9.81
N GLY A 63 -18.35 -7.85 10.83
CA GLY A 63 -16.89 -7.95 10.68
C GLY A 63 -16.47 -9.08 9.73
N LYS A 64 -17.06 -10.27 9.87
CA LYS A 64 -16.83 -11.40 8.94
C LYS A 64 -17.22 -11.03 7.52
N THR A 65 -18.43 -10.49 7.35
CA THR A 65 -18.94 -10.06 6.04
C THR A 65 -17.99 -9.07 5.36
N PHE A 66 -17.43 -8.12 6.13
CA PHE A 66 -16.46 -7.17 5.59
C PHE A 66 -15.13 -7.82 5.20
N VAL A 67 -14.59 -8.71 6.04
CA VAL A 67 -13.35 -9.45 5.71
C VAL A 67 -13.55 -10.32 4.47
N ASP A 68 -14.70 -10.98 4.33
CA ASP A 68 -15.04 -11.77 3.15
C ASP A 68 -15.18 -10.89 1.90
N PHE A 69 -15.78 -9.70 2.04
CA PHE A 69 -15.84 -8.71 0.96
C PHE A 69 -14.45 -8.31 0.47
N LEU A 70 -13.49 -8.10 1.36
CA LEU A 70 -12.10 -7.74 0.98
C LEU A 70 -11.40 -8.84 0.16
N ARG A 71 -11.92 -10.07 0.14
CA ARG A 71 -11.40 -11.20 -0.64
C ARG A 71 -12.09 -11.38 -2.00
N THR A 72 -13.08 -10.54 -2.32
CA THR A 72 -13.77 -10.60 -3.62
C THR A 72 -12.85 -10.16 -4.76
N PRO A 73 -13.08 -10.64 -6.00
CA PRO A 73 -12.33 -10.19 -7.18
C PRO A 73 -12.37 -8.67 -7.38
N GLU A 74 -13.50 -8.04 -7.08
CA GLU A 74 -13.69 -6.59 -7.19
C GLU A 74 -12.80 -5.84 -6.19
N ALA A 75 -12.76 -6.29 -4.93
CA ALA A 75 -11.87 -5.72 -3.93
C ALA A 75 -10.39 -5.96 -4.29
N ALA A 76 -10.05 -7.16 -4.76
CA ALA A 76 -8.69 -7.49 -5.19
C ALA A 76 -8.21 -6.59 -6.35
N ALA A 77 -9.09 -6.27 -7.31
CA ALA A 77 -8.78 -5.34 -8.39
C ALA A 77 -8.46 -3.93 -7.87
N VAL A 78 -9.24 -3.44 -6.88
CA VAL A 78 -8.98 -2.14 -6.24
C VAL A 78 -7.67 -2.15 -5.46
N ILE A 79 -7.40 -3.20 -4.67
CA ILE A 79 -6.15 -3.36 -3.90
C ILE A 79 -4.94 -3.31 -4.83
N LYS A 80 -4.99 -4.06 -5.94
CA LYS A 80 -3.94 -4.07 -6.97
C LYS A 80 -3.75 -2.71 -7.63
N ALA A 81 -4.85 -2.02 -7.96
CA ALA A 81 -4.80 -0.68 -8.54
C ALA A 81 -4.19 0.36 -7.58
N LYS A 82 -4.14 0.08 -6.27
CA LYS A 82 -3.49 0.91 -5.25
C LYS A 82 -2.06 0.49 -4.92
N GLY A 83 -1.46 -0.41 -5.71
CA GLY A 83 -0.05 -0.79 -5.56
C GLY A 83 0.20 -1.77 -4.43
N MET A 84 -0.80 -2.55 -4.05
CA MET A 84 -0.69 -3.63 -3.06
C MET A 84 -0.99 -4.97 -3.72
N ASP A 85 -0.41 -6.03 -3.17
CA ASP A 85 -0.77 -7.39 -3.58
C ASP A 85 -2.01 -7.86 -2.78
N PRO A 86 -3.10 -8.27 -3.44
CA PRO A 86 -4.26 -8.79 -2.75
C PRO A 86 -3.96 -10.15 -2.13
N ALA A 87 -4.61 -10.43 -0.99
CA ALA A 87 -4.54 -11.75 -0.39
C ALA A 87 -5.05 -12.80 -1.38
N THR A 88 -4.31 -13.90 -1.55
CA THR A 88 -4.79 -15.06 -2.28
C THR A 88 -5.97 -15.68 -1.53
N PRO A 89 -7.05 -16.10 -2.23
CA PRO A 89 -8.15 -16.86 -1.63
C PRO A 89 -7.69 -18.10 -0.86
#